data_AF-A0A3A0V3V7-F1
#
_entry.id   AF-A0A3A0V3V7-F1
#
_cell.length_a   1.000
_cell.length_b   1.000
_cell.length_c   1.000
_cell.angle_alpha   90.00
_cell.angle_beta   90.00
_cell.angle_gamma   90.00
#
_symmetry.space_group_name_H-M   'P 1'
#
loop_
_entity.id
_entity.type
_entity.pdbx_description
1 polymer ?
#
loop_
_entity_poly.entity_id
_entity_poly.type
_entity_poly.pdbx_seq_one_letter_code
_entity_poly.pdbx_strand_id
1 'polypeptide(L)'
;MNEHNDHLSSDNAVGKNQKPDRKEPKQISFRVSESEYEKLRSSAETLNMSVASFVKKKAQGSRLVAPKLDKETRQSIAKDLGKLGANVNQLAKYCNQHRHESPHYHAMDRNIQSFKERLD
;
A
#
# COMPACT_ATOMS: atom_id res chain seq x y z
N MET A 1 -54.92 42.17 31.24
CA MET A 1 -54.98 40.77 30.77
C MET A 1 -53.57 40.40 30.35
N ASN A 2 -52.90 39.54 31.12
CA ASN A 2 -51.53 39.10 30.88
C ASN A 2 -51.55 37.95 29.87
N GLU A 3 -50.96 38.15 28.70
CA GLU A 3 -50.74 37.09 27.73
C GLU A 3 -49.37 36.44 28.01
N HIS A 4 -49.41 35.19 28.48
CA HIS A 4 -48.26 34.31 28.55
C HIS A 4 -47.89 33.86 27.14
N ASN A 5 -46.73 34.27 26.64
CA ASN A 5 -46.08 33.62 25.51
C ASN A 5 -45.20 32.49 26.03
N ASP A 6 -45.75 31.29 26.10
CA ASP A 6 -45.00 30.04 26.28
C ASP A 6 -44.21 29.74 24.99
N HIS A 7 -43.02 30.32 24.87
CA HIS A 7 -42.05 29.89 23.88
C HIS A 7 -41.30 28.67 24.44
N LEU A 8 -41.91 27.49 24.30
CA LEU A 8 -41.29 26.19 24.56
C LEU A 8 -39.99 26.08 23.77
N SER A 9 -38.90 26.01 24.53
CA SER A 9 -37.54 25.78 24.05
C SER A 9 -37.47 24.44 23.32
N SER A 10 -37.32 24.47 22.00
CA SER A 10 -36.82 23.31 21.25
C SER A 10 -35.32 23.21 21.49
N ASP A 11 -34.93 22.75 22.68
CA ASP A 11 -33.61 22.16 22.97
C ASP A 11 -33.51 20.81 22.25
N ASN A 12 -33.54 20.84 20.91
CA ASN A 12 -33.14 19.70 20.11
C ASN A 12 -31.62 19.66 20.12
N ALA A 13 -31.13 18.90 21.11
CA ALA A 13 -29.75 18.50 21.33
C ALA A 13 -28.92 18.46 20.03
N VAL A 14 -28.07 19.48 19.85
CA VAL A 14 -26.94 19.39 18.92
C VAL A 14 -26.11 18.20 19.36
N GLY A 15 -26.17 17.13 18.57
CA GLY A 15 -25.56 15.85 18.88
C GLY A 15 -24.14 16.03 19.39
N LYS A 16 -23.80 15.32 20.48
CA LYS A 16 -22.47 15.28 21.08
C LYS A 16 -21.39 15.37 19.99
N ASN A 17 -20.65 16.48 19.95
CA ASN A 17 -19.50 16.65 19.08
C ASN A 17 -18.49 15.54 19.41
N GLN A 18 -18.52 14.43 18.67
CA GLN A 18 -17.54 13.36 18.82
C GLN A 18 -16.18 13.96 18.51
N LYS A 19 -15.25 13.86 19.47
CA LYS A 19 -13.86 14.24 19.22
C LYS A 19 -13.33 13.31 18.12
N PRO A 20 -12.92 13.84 16.96
CA PRO A 20 -12.41 12.99 15.90
C PRO A 20 -11.11 12.34 16.38
N ASP A 21 -11.06 11.01 16.38
CA ASP A 21 -9.83 10.25 16.63
C ASP A 21 -8.90 10.38 15.41
N ARG A 22 -7.90 11.26 15.52
CA ARG A 22 -6.98 11.60 14.44
C ARG A 22 -5.58 11.13 14.79
N LYS A 23 -4.94 10.41 13.85
CA LYS A 23 -3.53 10.01 13.97
C LYS A 23 -2.59 11.21 14.10
N GLU A 24 -2.90 12.32 13.42
CA GLU A 24 -2.12 13.56 13.50
C GLU A 24 -2.97 14.73 14.02
N PRO A 25 -2.43 15.54 14.95
CA PRO A 25 -3.22 16.53 15.67
C PRO A 25 -3.58 17.77 14.85
N LYS A 26 -2.82 18.09 13.79
CA LYS A 26 -2.97 19.33 13.01
C LYS A 26 -3.30 19.04 11.55
N GLN A 27 -4.20 19.84 10.99
CA GLN A 27 -4.59 19.79 9.58
C GLN A 27 -4.31 21.15 8.93
N ILE A 28 -3.74 21.12 7.73
CA ILE A 28 -3.52 22.30 6.89
C ILE A 28 -4.34 22.11 5.63
N SER A 29 -5.21 23.07 5.33
CA SER A 29 -5.94 23.14 4.07
C SER A 29 -5.48 24.35 3.27
N PHE A 30 -5.33 24.18 1.96
CA PHE A 30 -5.06 25.26 1.03
C PHE A 30 -6.04 25.14 -0.13
N ARG A 31 -6.40 26.29 -0.71
CA ARG A 31 -7.30 26.34 -1.86
C ARG A 31 -6.48 26.17 -3.12
N VAL A 32 -7.05 25.47 -4.09
CA VAL A 32 -6.47 25.23 -5.41
C VAL A 32 -7.52 25.49 -6.47
N SER A 33 -7.09 26.06 -7.59
CA SER A 33 -7.88 26.10 -8.83
C SER A 33 -7.93 24.70 -9.46
N GLU A 34 -8.87 24.51 -10.39
CA GLU A 34 -9.00 23.25 -11.13
C GLU A 34 -7.69 22.87 -11.84
N SER A 35 -7.06 23.85 -12.49
CA SER A 35 -5.80 23.64 -13.23
C SER A 35 -4.64 23.22 -12.34
N GLU A 36 -4.61 23.67 -11.09
CA GLU A 36 -3.59 23.29 -10.11
C GLU A 36 -3.87 21.90 -9.56
N TYR A 37 -5.14 21.60 -9.31
CA TYR A 37 -5.57 20.29 -8.85
C TYR A 37 -5.24 19.20 -9.87
N GLU A 38 -5.48 19.43 -11.16
CA GLU A 38 -5.15 18.47 -12.23
C GLU A 38 -3.65 18.12 -12.25
N LYS A 39 -2.78 19.12 -12.08
CA LYS A 39 -1.32 18.92 -12.00
C LYS A 39 -0.92 18.09 -10.79
N LEU A 40 -1.54 18.36 -9.63
CA LEU A 40 -1.32 17.59 -8.40
C LEU A 40 -1.81 16.15 -8.56
N ARG A 41 -2.97 15.96 -9.20
CA ARG A 41 -3.56 14.65 -9.49
C ARG A 41 -2.67 13.82 -10.39
N SER A 42 -2.27 14.35 -11.55
CA SER A 42 -1.39 13.66 -12.49
C SER A 42 -0.05 13.26 -11.85
N SER A 43 0.53 14.16 -11.04
CA SER A 43 1.77 13.87 -10.30
C SER A 43 1.58 12.76 -9.25
N ALA A 44 0.46 12.79 -8.52
CA ALA A 44 0.14 11.80 -7.50
C ALA A 44 -0.15 10.41 -8.12
N GLU A 45 -0.85 10.37 -9.26
CA GLU A 45 -1.12 9.15 -10.03
C GLU A 45 0.17 8.49 -10.52
N THR A 46 1.09 9.28 -11.08
CA THR A 46 2.43 8.81 -11.49
C THR A 46 3.17 8.14 -10.32
N LEU A 47 3.05 8.71 -9.12
CA LEU A 47 3.69 8.23 -7.90
C LEU A 47 2.86 7.18 -7.13
N ASN A 48 1.72 6.75 -7.67
CA ASN A 48 0.81 5.77 -7.07
C ASN A 48 0.40 6.11 -5.63
N MET A 49 0.12 7.38 -5.34
CA MET A 49 -0.32 7.83 -4.02
C MET A 49 -1.51 8.79 -4.13
N SER A 50 -2.22 9.04 -3.03
CA SER A 50 -3.29 10.03 -3.04
C SER A 50 -2.74 11.44 -3.17
N VAL A 51 -3.54 12.36 -3.73
CA VAL A 51 -3.19 13.78 -3.86
C VAL A 51 -2.75 14.39 -2.52
N ALA A 52 -3.49 14.09 -1.44
CA ALA A 52 -3.15 14.54 -0.09
C ALA A 52 -1.79 14.00 0.38
N SER A 53 -1.50 12.71 0.13
CA SER A 53 -0.22 12.10 0.50
C SER A 53 0.94 12.69 -0.31
N PHE A 54 0.72 12.96 -1.60
CA PHE A 54 1.69 13.59 -2.48
C PHE A 54 2.06 15.00 -1.98
N VAL A 55 1.05 15.84 -1.73
CA VAL A 55 1.27 17.20 -1.24
C VAL A 55 1.98 17.19 0.11
N LYS A 56 1.56 16.31 1.02
CA LYS A 56 2.20 16.16 2.33
C LYS A 56 3.68 15.77 2.20
N LYS A 57 4.00 14.77 1.39
CA LYS A 57 5.39 14.35 1.14
C LYS A 57 6.21 15.44 0.46
N LYS A 58 5.60 16.19 -0.48
CA LYS A 58 6.24 17.31 -1.16
C LYS A 58 6.56 18.44 -0.18
N ALA A 59 5.63 18.80 0.70
CA ALA A 59 5.82 19.80 1.75
C ALA A 59 6.87 19.37 2.80
N GLN A 60 6.96 18.07 3.09
CA GLN A 60 7.99 17.50 3.96
C GLN A 60 9.38 17.41 3.31
N GLY A 61 9.55 17.84 2.05
CA GLY A 61 10.82 17.77 1.33
C GLY A 61 11.25 16.33 0.99
N SER A 62 10.35 15.35 1.05
CA SER A 62 10.68 13.95 0.76
C SER A 62 11.06 13.79 -0.71
N ARG A 63 12.10 13.00 -0.99
CA ARG A 63 12.48 12.65 -2.36
C ARG A 63 11.40 11.78 -2.99
N LEU A 64 10.59 12.39 -3.85
CA LEU A 64 9.55 11.71 -4.61
C LEU A 64 10.18 11.07 -5.84
N VAL A 65 10.43 9.76 -5.78
CA VAL A 65 10.95 8.99 -6.91
C VAL A 65 9.78 8.29 -7.60
N ALA A 66 9.60 8.58 -8.88
CA ALA A 66 8.64 7.90 -9.72
C ALA A 66 8.96 6.39 -9.77
N PRO A 67 7.99 5.50 -9.50
CA PRO A 67 8.16 4.07 -9.72
C PRO A 67 8.58 3.83 -11.17
N LYS A 68 9.64 3.03 -11.37
CA LYS A 68 10.15 2.70 -12.73
C LYS A 68 9.18 1.86 -13.56
N LEU A 69 8.21 1.23 -12.90
CA LEU A 69 7.25 0.31 -13.50
C LEU A 69 5.84 0.77 -13.13
N ASP A 70 4.92 0.67 -14.09
CA ASP A 70 3.51 0.99 -13.89
C ASP A 70 2.86 0.02 -12.88
N LYS A 71 1.64 0.36 -12.46
CA LYS A 71 0.92 -0.40 -11.43
C LYS A 71 0.59 -1.82 -11.89
N GLU A 72 0.14 -1.98 -13.13
CA GLU A 72 -0.34 -3.26 -13.65
C GLU A 72 0.83 -4.22 -13.83
N THR A 73 1.92 -3.75 -14.42
CA THR A 73 3.16 -4.52 -14.58
C THR A 73 3.73 -4.94 -13.23
N ARG A 74 3.74 -4.05 -12.22
CA ARG A 74 4.19 -4.45 -10.87
C ARG A 74 3.31 -5.51 -10.24
N GLN A 75 1.99 -5.42 -10.40
CA GLN A 75 1.07 -6.42 -9.87
C GLN A 75 1.23 -7.77 -10.57
N SER A 76 1.41 -7.77 -11.90
CA SER A 76 1.67 -8.99 -12.66
C SER A 76 2.98 -9.64 -12.22
N ILE A 77 4.07 -8.86 -12.17
CA ILE A 77 5.38 -9.37 -11.74
C ILE A 77 5.31 -9.93 -10.32
N ALA A 78 4.67 -9.22 -9.38
CA ALA A 78 4.52 -9.71 -8.02
C ALA A 78 3.73 -11.03 -7.95
N LYS A 79 2.68 -11.17 -8.76
CA LYS A 79 1.88 -12.39 -8.85
C LYS A 79 2.69 -13.55 -9.41
N ASP A 80 3.45 -13.32 -10.48
CA ASP A 80 4.24 -14.36 -11.13
C ASP A 80 5.42 -14.79 -10.26
N LEU A 81 6.11 -13.84 -9.62
CA LEU A 81 7.14 -14.13 -8.62
C LEU A 81 6.56 -14.91 -7.42
N GLY A 82 5.35 -14.58 -6.98
CA GLY A 82 4.67 -15.32 -5.92
C GLY A 82 4.40 -16.78 -6.28
N LYS A 83 3.94 -17.04 -7.51
CA LYS A 83 3.75 -18.41 -8.02
C LYS A 83 5.08 -19.17 -8.10
N LEU A 84 6.12 -18.55 -8.64
CA LEU A 84 7.45 -19.15 -8.73
C LEU A 84 8.00 -19.48 -7.33
N GLY A 85 7.90 -18.55 -6.38
CA GLY A 85 8.31 -18.76 -5.00
C GLY A 85 7.53 -19.90 -4.31
N ALA A 86 6.23 -20.00 -4.54
CA ALA A 86 5.41 -21.09 -4.02
C ALA A 86 5.85 -22.45 -4.58
N ASN A 87 6.09 -22.54 -5.89
CA ASN A 87 6.57 -23.77 -6.53
C ASN A 87 7.96 -24.17 -6.01
N VAL A 88 8.89 -23.22 -5.90
CA VAL A 88 10.23 -23.46 -5.33
C VAL A 88 10.14 -23.93 -3.88
N ASN A 89 9.24 -23.35 -3.07
CA ASN A 89 9.04 -23.76 -1.69
C ASN A 89 8.44 -25.18 -1.59
N GLN A 90 7.55 -25.56 -2.49
CA GLN A 90 7.03 -26.92 -2.57
C GLN A 90 8.13 -27.92 -2.92
N LEU A 91 8.98 -27.61 -3.91
CA LEU A 91 10.15 -28.42 -4.26
C LEU A 91 11.12 -28.56 -3.08
N ALA A 92 11.42 -27.45 -2.40
CA ALA A 92 12.29 -27.47 -1.22
C ALA A 92 11.72 -28.37 -0.11
N LYS A 93 10.41 -28.25 0.19
CA LYS A 93 9.73 -29.13 1.16
C LYS A 93 9.78 -30.59 0.74
N TYR A 94 9.50 -30.88 -0.52
CA TYR A 94 9.55 -32.23 -1.07
C TYR A 94 10.95 -32.84 -0.94
N CYS A 95 12.00 -32.10 -1.35
CA CYS A 95 13.38 -32.53 -1.22
C CYS A 95 13.81 -32.72 0.24
N ASN A 96 13.30 -31.90 1.18
CA ASN A 96 13.60 -32.06 2.60
C ASN A 96 12.91 -33.31 3.19
N GLN A 97 11.68 -33.60 2.77
CA GLN A 97 10.90 -34.75 3.24
C GLN A 97 11.47 -36.08 2.72
N HIS A 98 11.92 -36.13 1.47
CA HIS A 98 12.36 -37.37 0.81
C HIS A 98 13.89 -37.49 0.72
N ARG A 99 14.61 -36.76 1.59
CA ARG A 99 16.09 -36.69 1.60
C ARG A 99 16.77 -38.04 1.73
N HIS A 100 16.08 -39.02 2.34
CA HIS A 100 16.61 -40.35 2.63
C HIS A 100 15.92 -41.47 1.82
N GLU A 101 14.94 -41.13 0.99
CA GLU A 101 14.08 -42.10 0.30
C GLU A 101 14.36 -42.18 -1.21
N SER A 102 14.97 -41.16 -1.81
CA SER A 102 15.25 -41.14 -3.25
C SER A 102 16.69 -41.57 -3.56
N PRO A 103 16.91 -42.69 -4.31
CA PRO A 103 18.24 -43.12 -4.76
C PRO A 103 18.96 -42.08 -5.65
N HIS A 104 18.25 -41.05 -6.12
CA HIS A 104 18.76 -40.02 -7.02
C HIS A 104 19.05 -38.67 -6.35
N TYR A 105 18.95 -38.57 -5.02
CA TYR A 105 19.19 -37.31 -4.30
C TYR A 105 20.60 -36.76 -4.55
N HIS A 106 21.63 -37.63 -4.59
CA HIS A 106 23.01 -37.24 -4.90
C HIS A 106 23.23 -36.77 -6.35
N ALA A 107 22.37 -37.17 -7.29
CA ALA A 107 22.42 -36.68 -8.68
C ALA A 107 21.76 -35.30 -8.79
N MET A 108 20.63 -35.10 -8.08
CA MET A 108 19.98 -33.79 -7.98
C MET A 108 20.87 -32.76 -7.30
N ASP A 109 21.51 -33.13 -6.19
CA ASP A 109 22.41 -32.22 -5.46
C ASP A 109 23.60 -31.77 -6.33
N ARG A 110 24.21 -32.69 -7.08
CA ARG A 110 25.26 -32.37 -8.07
C ARG A 110 24.78 -31.40 -9.15
N ASN A 111 23.58 -31.61 -9.69
CA ASN A 111 23.01 -30.72 -10.70
C ASN A 111 22.73 -29.32 -10.12
N ILE A 112 22.20 -29.24 -8.90
CA ILE A 112 21.96 -27.97 -8.21
C ILE A 112 23.27 -27.21 -7.97
N GLN A 113 24.33 -27.89 -7.55
CA GLN A 113 25.65 -27.26 -7.37
C GLN A 113 26.23 -26.75 -8.69
N SER A 114 26.16 -27.55 -9.76
CA SER A 114 26.61 -27.12 -11.10
C SER A 114 25.86 -25.90 -11.64
N PHE A 115 24.59 -25.74 -11.24
CA PHE A 115 23.78 -24.59 -11.64
C PHE A 115 24.17 -23.33 -10.86
N LYS A 116 24.52 -23.46 -9.56
CA LYS A 116 25.04 -22.36 -8.76
C LYS A 116 26.37 -21.84 -9.30
N GLU A 117 27.30 -22.73 -9.62
CA GLU A 117 28.61 -22.38 -10.20
C GLU A 117 28.52 -21.68 -11.57
N ARG A 118 27.41 -21.82 -12.29
CA ARG A 118 27.19 -21.15 -13.59
C ARG A 118 26.49 -19.79 -13.46
N LEU A 119 25.93 -19.49 -12.30
CA LEU A 119 25.22 -18.25 -12.02
C LEU A 119 26.08 -17.21 -11.29
N ASP A 120 27.09 -17.67 -10.54
CA ASP A 120 28.20 -16.85 -10.04
C ASP A 120 29.20 -16.53 -11.16
#